data_AF-A0A967FJ73-F1
#
_entry.id   AF-A0A967FJ73-F1
#
_cell.length_a   1.000
_cell.length_b   1.000
_cell.length_c   1.000
_cell.angle_alpha   90.00
_cell.angle_beta   90.00
_cell.angle_gamma   90.00
#
_symmetry.space_group_name_H-M   'P 1'
#
loop_
_entity.id
_entity.type
_entity.pdbx_description
1 polymer ?
#
loop_
_entity_poly.entity_id
_entity_poly.type
_entity_poly.pdbx_seq_one_letter_code
_entity_poly.pdbx_strand_id
1 'polypeptide(L)'
;MDGSGVAMCINGRTFRPVWKYETGGGGANCNNVSSPLIVGDYLHFGTTAGSYYILKAASGTLVKQIRCGDPILSTPVAGEKRVYFATLGSRIYCLEPDGTLCWTWDFVKEVLDFDADRWSGD
;
A
#
# COMPACT_ATOMS: atom_id res chain seq x y z
N MET A 1 -11.25 2.57 2.02
CA MET A 1 -10.26 1.87 2.85
C MET A 1 -10.57 2.22 4.29
N ASP A 2 -10.66 1.25 5.19
CA ASP A 2 -10.79 1.52 6.62
C ASP A 2 -9.56 1.02 7.41
N GLY A 3 -9.45 1.49 8.66
CA GLY A 3 -8.40 1.05 9.59
C GLY A 3 -8.50 -0.43 9.95
N SER A 4 -9.63 -1.08 9.73
CA SER A 4 -9.79 -2.52 9.99
C SER A 4 -9.28 -3.43 8.87
N GLY A 5 -8.60 -2.90 7.85
CA GLY A 5 -8.01 -3.74 6.81
C GLY A 5 -8.96 -4.03 5.64
N VAL A 6 -10.03 -3.24 5.45
CA VAL A 6 -10.99 -3.47 4.36
C VAL A 6 -10.88 -2.40 3.26
N ALA A 7 -10.78 -2.87 2.02
CA ALA A 7 -11.04 -2.08 0.81
C ALA A 7 -12.49 -2.25 0.40
N MET A 8 -13.16 -1.17 -0.02
CA MET A 8 -14.54 -1.25 -0.48
C MET A 8 -14.84 -0.23 -1.57
N CYS A 9 -15.77 -0.61 -2.46
CA CYS A 9 -16.44 0.30 -3.37
C CYS A 9 -17.90 0.45 -2.94
N ILE A 10 -18.38 1.68 -2.90
CA ILE A 10 -19.77 2.02 -2.57
C ILE A 10 -20.44 2.63 -3.78
N ASN A 11 -21.72 2.32 -3.97
CA ASN A 11 -22.53 3.02 -4.95
C ASN A 11 -22.81 4.44 -4.43
N GLY A 12 -22.37 5.46 -5.17
CA GLY A 12 -22.49 6.87 -4.73
C GLY A 12 -23.92 7.41 -4.61
N ARG A 13 -24.93 6.68 -5.13
CA ARG A 13 -26.35 7.07 -5.02
C ARG A 13 -27.07 6.34 -3.89
N THR A 14 -26.80 5.05 -3.73
CA THR A 14 -27.51 4.20 -2.76
C THR A 14 -26.74 3.98 -1.46
N PHE A 15 -25.46 4.36 -1.43
CA PHE A 15 -24.51 4.12 -0.34
C PHE A 15 -24.36 2.64 0.05
N ARG A 16 -24.80 1.72 -0.83
CA ARG A 16 -24.63 0.29 -0.63
C ARG A 16 -23.26 -0.19 -1.14
N PRO A 17 -22.63 -1.15 -0.46
CA PRO A 17 -21.39 -1.75 -0.94
C PRO A 17 -21.64 -2.46 -2.28
N VAL A 18 -20.81 -2.17 -3.27
CA VAL A 18 -20.74 -2.90 -4.55
C VAL A 18 -19.86 -4.13 -4.37
N TRP A 19 -18.70 -3.94 -3.74
CA TRP A 19 -17.78 -5.01 -3.38
C TRP A 19 -16.99 -4.64 -2.12
N LYS A 20 -16.43 -5.65 -1.46
CA LYS A 20 -15.49 -5.53 -0.35
C LYS A 20 -14.33 -6.50 -0.56
N TYR A 21 -13.15 -6.11 -0.13
CA TYR A 21 -11.96 -6.94 -0.11
C TYR A 21 -11.27 -6.80 1.23
N GLU A 22 -11.09 -7.92 1.92
CA GLU A 22 -10.43 -7.98 3.22
C GLU A 22 -8.95 -8.30 3.00
N THR A 23 -8.08 -7.40 3.45
CA THR A 23 -6.63 -7.60 3.35
C THR A 23 -6.15 -8.61 4.40
N GLY A 24 -5.10 -9.36 4.08
CA GLY A 24 -4.46 -10.26 5.04
C GLY A 24 -3.68 -9.49 6.11
N GLY A 25 -3.73 -9.94 7.37
CA GLY A 25 -2.92 -9.37 8.46
C GLY A 25 -3.37 -9.68 9.89
N GLY A 26 -4.61 -10.16 10.11
CA GLY A 26 -5.07 -10.59 11.44
C GLY A 26 -5.03 -9.47 12.51
N GLY A 27 -4.88 -9.83 13.79
CA GLY A 27 -4.88 -8.88 14.93
C GLY A 27 -3.69 -7.91 15.00
N ALA A 28 -2.72 -8.01 14.09
CA ALA A 28 -1.58 -7.10 14.01
C ALA A 28 -1.87 -6.02 12.95
N ASN A 29 -2.26 -4.85 13.43
CA ASN A 29 -2.21 -3.54 12.76
C ASN A 29 -2.13 -3.57 11.21
N CYS A 30 -3.25 -3.86 10.55
CA CYS A 30 -3.41 -3.88 9.10
C CYS A 30 -3.96 -2.55 8.55
N ASN A 31 -3.78 -1.46 9.30
CA ASN A 31 -4.33 -0.15 8.97
C ASN A 31 -4.02 0.23 7.52
N ASN A 32 -5.07 0.40 6.72
CA ASN A 32 -4.96 0.95 5.38
C ASN A 32 -4.95 2.48 5.48
N VAL A 33 -3.79 3.04 5.82
CA VAL A 33 -3.61 4.50 5.98
C VAL A 33 -3.25 5.20 4.69
N SER A 34 -2.78 4.47 3.67
CA SER A 34 -2.58 5.06 2.35
C SER A 34 -3.93 5.36 1.71
N SER A 35 -4.04 6.52 1.06
CA SER A 35 -5.20 6.78 0.21
C SER A 35 -5.13 5.87 -1.02
N PRO A 36 -6.24 5.27 -1.47
CA PRO A 36 -6.21 4.43 -2.66
C PRO A 36 -5.98 5.26 -3.93
N LEU A 37 -5.29 4.67 -4.91
CA LEU A 37 -5.13 5.21 -6.26
C LEU A 37 -5.92 4.35 -7.25
N ILE A 38 -6.72 5.00 -8.10
CA ILE A 38 -7.30 4.34 -9.28
C ILE A 38 -6.50 4.76 -10.52
N VAL A 39 -6.00 3.78 -11.26
CA VAL A 39 -5.25 3.98 -12.51
C VAL A 39 -5.66 2.92 -13.53
N GLY A 40 -6.28 3.35 -14.62
CA GLY A 40 -6.92 2.43 -15.57
C GLY A 40 -7.98 1.58 -14.86
N ASP A 41 -7.88 0.26 -15.01
CA ASP A 41 -8.79 -0.72 -14.40
C ASP A 41 -8.40 -1.13 -12.97
N TYR A 42 -7.36 -0.52 -12.40
CA TYR A 42 -6.71 -1.02 -11.20
C TYR A 42 -6.86 -0.05 -10.03
N LEU A 43 -7.16 -0.63 -8.87
CA LEU A 43 -7.12 0.03 -7.57
C LEU A 43 -5.85 -0.39 -6.84
N HIS A 44 -5.07 0.59 -6.42
CA HIS A 44 -3.79 0.41 -5.74
C HIS A 44 -3.84 0.99 -4.33
N PHE A 45 -3.29 0.27 -3.36
CA PHE A 45 -3.12 0.78 -1.99
C PHE A 45 -2.10 -0.06 -1.21
N GLY A 46 -1.46 0.56 -0.23
CA GLY A 46 -0.53 -0.08 0.70
C GLY A 46 -1.08 -0.17 2.12
N THR A 47 -0.53 -1.11 2.89
CA THR A 47 -0.92 -1.36 4.28
C THR A 47 0.26 -1.15 5.24
N THR A 48 -0.05 -0.89 6.51
CA THR A 48 0.96 -0.85 7.59
C THR A 48 1.65 -2.19 7.83
N ALA A 49 1.04 -3.31 7.42
CA ALA A 49 1.64 -4.64 7.48
C ALA A 49 2.69 -4.88 6.36
N GLY A 50 3.00 -3.85 5.57
CA GLY A 50 3.99 -3.91 4.49
C GLY A 50 3.56 -4.76 3.30
N SER A 51 2.25 -4.90 3.09
CA SER A 51 1.69 -5.45 1.86
C SER A 51 1.14 -4.34 0.98
N TYR A 52 1.39 -4.43 -0.32
CA TYR A 52 0.80 -3.57 -1.33
C TYR A 52 -0.15 -4.38 -2.20
N TYR A 53 -1.34 -3.86 -2.42
CA TYR A 53 -2.43 -4.57 -3.10
C TYR A 53 -2.83 -3.85 -4.37
N ILE A 54 -3.05 -4.65 -5.41
CA ILE A 54 -3.61 -4.24 -6.68
C ILE A 54 -4.88 -5.06 -6.90
N LEU A 55 -6.02 -4.39 -6.98
CA LEU A 55 -7.32 -5.01 -7.27
C LEU A 55 -7.86 -4.51 -8.61
N LYS A 56 -8.76 -5.28 -9.24
CA LYS A 56 -9.62 -4.75 -10.29
C LYS A 56 -10.61 -3.76 -9.67
N ALA A 57 -10.61 -2.50 -10.12
CA ALA A 57 -11.44 -1.44 -9.55
C ALA A 57 -12.95 -1.75 -9.66
N ALA A 58 -13.37 -2.40 -10.75
CA ALA A 58 -14.77 -2.74 -11.00
C ALA A 58 -15.31 -3.83 -10.07
N SER A 59 -14.50 -4.84 -9.73
CA SER A 59 -14.96 -6.05 -9.04
C SER A 59 -14.37 -6.26 -7.64
N GLY A 60 -13.31 -5.52 -7.28
CA GLY A 60 -12.54 -5.75 -6.06
C GLY A 60 -11.70 -7.02 -6.09
N THR A 61 -11.61 -7.70 -7.24
CA THR A 61 -10.84 -8.95 -7.36
C THR A 61 -9.35 -8.67 -7.25
N LEU A 62 -8.63 -9.44 -6.44
CA LEU A 62 -7.18 -9.37 -6.33
C LEU A 62 -6.51 -9.64 -7.68
N VAL A 63 -5.72 -8.68 -8.15
CA VAL A 63 -4.82 -8.84 -9.29
C VAL A 63 -3.45 -9.29 -8.78
N LYS A 64 -2.92 -8.57 -7.79
CA LYS A 64 -1.58 -8.86 -7.26
C LYS A 64 -1.41 -8.33 -5.84
N GLN A 65 -0.63 -9.07 -5.05
CA GLN A 65 -0.14 -8.63 -3.75
C GLN A 65 1.41 -8.62 -3.80
N ILE A 66 2.00 -7.53 -3.35
CA ILE A 66 3.45 -7.36 -3.25
C ILE A 66 3.81 -7.26 -1.77
N ARG A 67 4.62 -8.20 -1.27
CA ARG A 67 5.14 -8.17 0.10
C ARG A 67 6.41 -7.33 0.12
N CYS A 68 6.29 -6.12 0.65
CA CYS A 68 7.38 -5.15 0.73
C CYS A 68 8.19 -5.29 2.02
N GLY A 69 7.61 -5.87 3.07
CA GLY A 69 8.27 -6.10 4.37
C GLY A 69 8.21 -4.92 5.34
N ASP A 70 8.08 -3.71 4.80
CA ASP A 70 8.02 -2.47 5.58
C ASP A 70 6.67 -1.76 5.43
N PRO A 71 6.18 -1.06 6.48
CA PRO A 71 4.91 -0.34 6.42
C PRO A 71 4.82 0.64 5.25
N ILE A 72 3.65 0.70 4.61
CA ILE A 72 3.38 1.61 3.50
C ILE A 72 2.35 2.63 3.97
N LEU A 73 2.84 3.81 4.37
CA LEU A 73 1.96 4.94 4.72
C LEU A 73 1.73 5.89 3.55
N SER A 74 2.60 5.84 2.54
CA SER A 74 2.53 6.75 1.40
C SER A 74 1.30 6.46 0.53
N THR A 75 0.66 7.53 0.07
CA THR A 75 -0.35 7.43 -0.99
C THR A 75 0.35 7.10 -2.30
N PRO A 76 0.01 5.99 -2.98
CA PRO A 76 0.54 5.72 -4.32
C PRO A 76 0.14 6.81 -5.32
N VAL A 77 1.03 7.12 -6.26
CA VAL A 77 0.82 8.15 -7.28
C VAL A 77 1.03 7.59 -8.68
N ALA A 78 0.26 8.08 -9.64
CA ALA A 78 0.43 7.75 -11.05
C ALA A 78 1.08 8.92 -11.81
N GLY A 79 2.03 8.61 -12.69
CA GLY A 79 2.70 9.57 -13.57
C GLY A 79 3.41 8.83 -14.70
N GLU A 80 3.47 9.42 -15.90
CA GLU A 80 4.17 8.83 -17.06
C GLU A 80 3.83 7.35 -17.35
N LYS A 81 2.57 6.96 -17.17
CA LYS A 81 2.08 5.56 -17.31
C LYS A 81 2.72 4.58 -16.32
N ARG A 82 3.14 5.06 -15.15
CA ARG A 82 3.70 4.29 -14.05
C ARG A 82 2.97 4.60 -12.74
N VAL A 83 3.10 3.69 -11.80
CA VAL A 83 2.66 3.86 -10.41
C VAL A 83 3.88 3.88 -9.52
N TYR A 84 3.91 4.81 -8.57
CA TYR A 84 4.99 4.95 -7.61
C TYR A 84 4.44 4.91 -6.18
N PHE A 85 5.17 4.27 -5.28
CA PHE A 85 4.90 4.34 -3.85
C PHE A 85 6.19 4.12 -3.05
N ALA A 86 6.18 4.54 -1.79
CA ALA A 86 7.31 4.41 -0.88
C ALA A 86 6.94 3.67 0.40
N THR A 87 7.87 2.87 0.91
CA THR A 87 7.78 2.22 2.23
C THR A 87 8.47 3.08 3.30
N LEU A 88 8.15 2.83 4.58
CA LEU A 88 8.91 3.40 5.71
C LEU A 88 10.33 2.85 5.81
N GLY A 89 10.62 1.71 5.18
CA GLY A 89 11.97 1.15 5.06
C GLY A 89 12.83 1.82 3.99
N SER A 90 12.55 3.07 3.64
CA SER A 90 13.34 3.88 2.70
C SER A 90 13.48 3.29 1.29
N ARG A 91 12.43 2.60 0.80
CA ARG A 91 12.39 2.05 -0.55
C ARG A 91 11.26 2.65 -1.38
N ILE A 92 11.59 3.07 -2.60
CA ILE A 92 10.62 3.49 -3.63
C ILE A 92 10.43 2.33 -4.61
N TYR A 93 9.18 2.12 -4.99
CA TYR A 93 8.76 1.15 -6.00
C TYR A 93 8.17 1.89 -7.19
N CYS A 94 8.52 1.43 -8.40
CA CYS A 94 7.86 1.82 -9.63
C CYS A 94 7.24 0.58 -10.27
N LEU A 95 5.94 0.64 -10.54
CA LEU A 95 5.15 -0.42 -11.13
C LEU A 95 4.50 0.03 -12.45
N GLU A 96 4.19 -0.93 -13.30
CA GLU A 96 3.11 -0.81 -14.28
C GLU A 96 1.75 -0.77 -13.55
N PRO A 97 0.68 -0.25 -14.19
CA PRO A 97 -0.65 -0.22 -13.60
C PRO A 97 -1.20 -1.60 -13.16
N ASP A 98 -0.76 -2.70 -13.77
CA ASP A 98 -1.18 -4.06 -13.40
C ASP A 98 -0.40 -4.64 -12.19
N GLY A 99 0.54 -3.87 -11.65
CA GLY A 99 1.41 -4.29 -10.55
C GLY A 99 2.69 -4.99 -11.00
N THR A 100 3.02 -5.03 -12.29
CA THR A 100 4.32 -5.49 -12.77
C THR A 100 5.43 -4.55 -12.28
N LEU A 101 6.43 -5.10 -11.60
CA LEU A 101 7.53 -4.31 -11.06
C LEU A 101 8.41 -3.80 -12.22
N CYS A 102 8.57 -2.49 -12.34
CA CYS A 102 9.50 -1.87 -13.27
C CYS A 102 10.89 -1.78 -12.64
N TRP A 103 10.98 -1.16 -11.45
CA TRP A 103 12.21 -1.03 -10.68
C TRP A 103 11.92 -0.70 -9.22
N THR A 104 12.93 -0.91 -8.37
CA THR A 104 12.97 -0.40 -7.00
C THR A 104 14.19 0.51 -6.82
N TRP A 105 14.07 1.47 -5.91
CA TRP A 105 15.20 2.29 -5.48
C TRP A 105 15.25 2.34 -3.96
N ASP A 106 16.38 1.87 -3.42
CA ASP A 106 16.72 2.01 -2.01
C ASP A 106 17.52 3.31 -1.86
N PHE A 107 16.99 4.26 -1.10
CA PHE A 107 17.63 5.57 -0.93
C PHE A 107 18.36 5.71 0.40
N VAL A 108 18.52 4.61 1.15
CA VAL A 108 19.42 4.58 2.31
C VAL A 108 20.84 4.79 1.83
N LYS A 109 21.50 5.82 2.38
CA LYS A 109 22.93 6.10 2.11
C LYS A 109 23.85 5.54 3.18
N GLU A 110 23.35 5.46 4.41
CA GLU A 110 24.08 5.03 5.58
C GLU A 110 23.09 4.48 6.60
N VAL A 111 23.46 3.39 7.27
CA VAL A 111 22.75 2.88 8.44
C VAL A 111 23.66 3.14 9.62
N LEU A 112 23.21 3.98 10.55
CA LEU A 112 23.92 4.19 11.80
C LEU A 112 23.46 3.10 12.77
N ASP A 113 24.34 2.14 13.03
CA ASP A 113 24.12 1.15 14.07
C ASP A 113 24.16 1.87 15.43
N PHE A 114 22.98 2.01 16.05
CA PHE A 114 22.82 2.61 17.37
C PHE A 114 22.53 1.51 18.38
N ASP A 115 23.55 1.15 19.16
CA ASP A 115 23.48 0.05 20.13
C ASP A 115 22.96 0.49 21.52
N ALA A 116 22.60 1.76 21.68
CA ALA A 116 22.06 2.28 22.94
C ALA A 116 20.52 2.29 22.95
N ASP A 117 19.93 2.49 24.13
CA ASP A 117 18.48 2.57 24.27
C ASP A 117 17.99 3.96 23.80
N ARG A 118 17.32 4.01 22.64
CA ARG A 118 16.80 5.28 22.11
C ARG A 118 15.73 5.92 23.01
N TRP A 119 15.25 5.21 24.02
CA TRP A 119 14.21 5.64 24.95
C TRP A 119 14.73 5.98 26.34
N SER A 120 16.03 5.80 26.63
CA SER A 120 16.61 6.33 27.86
C SER A 120 16.77 7.84 27.70
N GLY A 121 15.91 8.62 28.36
CA GLY A 121 15.94 10.09 28.31
C GLY A 121 17.08 10.74 29.10
N ASP A 122 18.23 10.07 29.23
CA ASP A 122 19.45 10.58 29.88
C ASP A 122 20.37 11.32 28.90
#